data_AF-T1GLF8-F1
#
_entry.id   AF-T1GLF8-F1
#
_cell.length_a   1.000
_cell.length_b   1.000
_cell.length_c   1.000
_cell.angle_alpha   90.00
_cell.angle_beta   90.00
_cell.angle_gamma   90.00
#
_symmetry.space_group_name_H-M   'P 1'
#
loop_
_entity.id
_entity.type
_entity.pdbx_description
1 polymer ?
#
loop_
_entity_poly.entity_id
_entity_poly.type
_entity_poly.pdbx_seq_one_letter_code
_entity_poly.pdbx_strand_id
1 'polypeptide(L)'
;MSRSATKNSPSTLNYLLSSLQPHLGRRVEKRELDEELWLRRELLAQKLFREQKAKQEAFEKARKAVRDKIQKEFEEREKKYQAKIDEKKRLEEEAQNEWEIVQKQLTNFLENNGPVPKKLLVEVESNPGKEECIFFTKTNCCRHEIQCQRNHKRPQISRILLLKHFFSHISLEKDFGLEFTFRDILKEYHKFFEDIVDELEKFGDILNVRTCANVGNHIRGNVFVEFISLRKNILLANIFMHH
;
A
#
# COMPACT_ATOMS: atom_id res chain seq x y z
N MET A 1 -27.21 1.88 -124.51
CA MET A 1 -27.90 0.81 -123.76
C MET A 1 -26.87 -0.19 -123.26
N SER A 2 -26.92 -0.47 -121.96
CA SER A 2 -25.96 -1.23 -121.16
C SER A 2 -25.71 -2.66 -121.63
N ARG A 3 -24.51 -3.18 -121.34
CA ARG A 3 -24.34 -4.48 -120.66
C ARG A 3 -22.91 -4.62 -120.10
N SER A 4 -22.88 -4.93 -118.80
CA SER A 4 -21.73 -5.14 -117.93
C SER A 4 -20.90 -6.36 -118.32
N ALA A 5 -19.57 -6.23 -118.35
CA ALA A 5 -18.65 -7.35 -118.28
C ALA A 5 -18.31 -7.62 -116.81
N THR A 6 -18.78 -8.75 -116.31
CA THR A 6 -18.56 -9.29 -114.96
C THR A 6 -17.08 -9.51 -114.67
N LYS A 7 -16.49 -8.70 -113.78
CA LYS A 7 -15.20 -8.98 -113.13
C LYS A 7 -15.39 -9.97 -111.97
N ASN A 8 -15.79 -11.20 -112.28
CA ASN A 8 -15.83 -12.32 -111.33
C ASN A 8 -15.25 -13.55 -112.03
N SER A 9 -13.95 -13.52 -112.35
CA SER A 9 -13.24 -14.75 -112.75
C SER A 9 -12.85 -15.54 -111.49
N PRO A 10 -12.97 -16.88 -111.49
CA PRO A 10 -12.52 -17.73 -110.38
C PRO A 10 -11.04 -17.53 -110.01
N SER A 11 -10.21 -17.12 -110.97
CA SER A 11 -8.78 -16.82 -110.75
C SER A 11 -8.53 -15.55 -109.94
N THR A 12 -9.35 -14.51 -110.13
CA THR A 12 -9.22 -13.24 -109.41
C THR A 12 -9.69 -13.39 -107.95
N LEU A 13 -10.75 -14.16 -107.73
CA LEU A 13 -11.25 -14.52 -106.41
C LEU A 13 -10.27 -15.41 -105.64
N ASN A 14 -9.67 -16.42 -106.28
CA ASN A 14 -8.65 -17.27 -105.65
C ASN A 14 -7.36 -16.51 -105.32
N TYR A 15 -6.95 -15.55 -106.15
CA TYR A 15 -5.79 -14.70 -105.87
C TYR A 15 -6.02 -13.77 -104.68
N LEU A 16 -7.20 -13.15 -104.58
CA LEU A 16 -7.61 -12.35 -103.42
C LEU A 16 -7.73 -13.19 -102.14
N LEU A 17 -8.29 -14.40 -102.20
CA LEU A 17 -8.36 -15.33 -101.06
C LEU A 17 -6.96 -15.79 -100.59
N SER A 18 -6.07 -16.13 -101.53
CA SER A 18 -4.69 -16.56 -101.23
C SER A 18 -3.83 -15.43 -100.65
N SER A 19 -4.07 -14.17 -101.04
CA SER A 19 -3.37 -13.01 -100.49
C SER A 19 -3.97 -12.51 -99.16
N LEU A 20 -5.25 -12.78 -98.88
CA LEU A 20 -5.91 -12.46 -97.61
C LEU A 20 -5.72 -13.52 -96.52
N GLN A 21 -5.54 -14.80 -96.87
CA GLN A 21 -5.36 -15.91 -95.92
C GLN A 21 -4.22 -15.69 -94.91
N PRO A 22 -3.01 -15.24 -95.30
CA PRO A 22 -1.91 -14.99 -94.35
C PRO A 22 -2.16 -13.80 -93.42
N HIS A 23 -2.94 -12.81 -93.86
CA HIS A 23 -3.31 -11.64 -93.05
C HIS A 23 -4.47 -11.94 -92.09
N LEU A 24 -5.40 -12.81 -92.48
CA LEU A 24 -6.44 -13.38 -91.62
C LEU A 24 -5.82 -14.27 -90.55
N GLY A 25 -4.89 -15.17 -90.91
CA GLY A 25 -4.16 -16.02 -89.95
C GLY A 25 -3.37 -15.21 -88.92
N ARG A 26 -2.59 -14.21 -89.33
CA ARG A 26 -1.87 -13.31 -88.40
C ARG A 26 -2.79 -12.48 -87.50
N ARG A 27 -4.01 -12.14 -87.96
CA ARG A 27 -5.04 -11.46 -87.14
C ARG A 27 -5.73 -12.38 -86.14
N VAL A 28 -5.74 -13.69 -86.41
CA VAL A 28 -6.27 -14.73 -85.51
C VAL A 28 -5.20 -15.05 -84.45
N GLU A 29 -3.96 -15.35 -84.86
CA GLU A 29 -2.83 -15.59 -83.94
C GLU A 29 -2.58 -14.42 -82.98
N LYS A 30 -2.62 -13.17 -83.48
CA LYS A 30 -2.49 -11.99 -82.62
C LYS A 30 -3.62 -11.86 -81.60
N ARG A 31 -4.85 -12.22 -82.00
CA ARG A 31 -6.01 -12.21 -81.09
C ARG A 31 -5.91 -13.30 -80.03
N GLU A 32 -5.47 -14.49 -80.41
CA GLU A 32 -5.22 -15.61 -79.49
C GLU A 32 -4.11 -15.26 -78.49
N LEU A 33 -3.01 -14.65 -78.95
CA LEU A 33 -1.94 -14.16 -78.09
C LEU A 33 -2.40 -13.06 -77.13
N ASP A 34 -3.19 -12.10 -77.63
CA ASP A 34 -3.76 -11.02 -76.81
C ASP A 34 -4.77 -11.56 -75.77
N GLU A 35 -5.55 -12.58 -76.14
CA GLU A 35 -6.48 -13.29 -75.25
C GLU A 35 -5.73 -14.09 -74.18
N GLU A 36 -4.68 -14.82 -74.54
CA GLU A 36 -3.83 -15.54 -73.59
C GLU A 36 -3.13 -14.58 -72.63
N LEU A 37 -2.60 -13.45 -73.13
CA LEU A 37 -2.02 -12.38 -72.31
C LEU A 37 -3.06 -11.75 -71.37
N TRP A 38 -4.29 -11.56 -71.84
CA TRP A 38 -5.39 -11.05 -71.03
C TRP A 38 -5.77 -12.05 -69.94
N LEU A 39 -5.96 -13.34 -70.26
CA LEU A 39 -6.24 -14.41 -69.30
C LEU A 39 -5.15 -14.53 -68.23
N ARG A 40 -3.88 -14.38 -68.62
CA ARG A 40 -2.73 -14.44 -67.71
C ARG A 40 -2.70 -13.23 -66.76
N ARG A 41 -3.04 -12.03 -67.26
CA ARG A 41 -3.19 -10.81 -66.44
C ARG A 41 -4.38 -10.93 -65.49
N GLU A 42 -5.49 -11.45 -65.95
CA GLU A 42 -6.71 -11.65 -65.17
C GLU A 42 -6.46 -12.65 -64.03
N LEU A 43 -5.82 -13.79 -64.32
CA LEU A 43 -5.44 -14.77 -63.30
C LEU A 43 -4.52 -14.17 -62.22
N LEU A 44 -3.53 -13.37 -62.63
CA LEU A 44 -2.65 -12.64 -61.71
C LEU A 44 -3.42 -11.62 -60.88
N ALA A 45 -4.33 -10.85 -61.48
CA ALA A 45 -5.16 -9.87 -60.79
C ALA A 45 -6.07 -10.54 -59.74
N GLN A 46 -6.71 -11.65 -60.08
CA GLN A 46 -7.53 -12.42 -59.14
C GLN A 46 -6.70 -13.01 -57.99
N LYS A 47 -5.49 -13.50 -58.28
CA LYS A 47 -4.58 -14.00 -57.23
C LYS A 47 -4.16 -12.89 -56.28
N LEU A 48 -3.74 -11.74 -56.80
CA LEU A 48 -3.36 -10.57 -56.00
C LEU A 48 -4.54 -10.04 -55.17
N PHE A 49 -5.75 -9.99 -55.74
CA PHE A 49 -6.94 -9.59 -55.01
C PHE A 49 -7.25 -10.53 -53.83
N ARG A 50 -7.15 -11.84 -54.04
CA ARG A 50 -7.32 -12.84 -52.96
C ARG A 50 -6.26 -12.68 -51.87
N GLU A 51 -4.99 -12.50 -52.25
CA GLU A 51 -3.89 -12.27 -51.31
C GLU A 51 -4.07 -10.97 -50.51
N GLN A 52 -4.50 -9.89 -51.17
CA GLN A 52 -4.75 -8.59 -50.52
C GLN A 52 -5.94 -8.67 -49.56
N LYS A 53 -7.04 -9.33 -49.98
CA LYS A 53 -8.20 -9.58 -49.12
C LYS A 53 -7.83 -10.42 -47.90
N ALA A 54 -7.07 -11.50 -48.10
CA ALA A 54 -6.58 -12.34 -47.00
C ALA A 54 -5.67 -11.57 -46.02
N LYS A 55 -4.79 -10.69 -46.53
CA LYS A 55 -3.95 -9.81 -45.69
C LYS A 55 -4.81 -8.83 -44.88
N GLN A 56 -5.85 -8.25 -45.48
CA GLN A 56 -6.73 -7.30 -44.81
C GLN A 56 -7.59 -7.98 -43.73
N GLU A 57 -8.16 -9.14 -44.03
CA GLU A 57 -8.89 -9.97 -43.04
C GLU A 57 -7.96 -10.41 -41.90
N ALA A 58 -6.72 -10.81 -42.21
CA ALA A 58 -5.73 -11.17 -41.20
C ALA A 58 -5.36 -9.97 -40.31
N PHE A 59 -5.19 -8.78 -40.89
CA PHE A 59 -4.90 -7.55 -40.15
C PHE A 59 -6.06 -7.12 -39.25
N GLU A 60 -7.31 -7.19 -39.75
CA GLU A 60 -8.50 -6.90 -38.95
C GLU A 60 -8.67 -7.91 -37.80
N LYS A 61 -8.45 -9.20 -38.07
CA LYS A 61 -8.46 -10.24 -37.04
C LYS A 61 -7.38 -10.00 -35.99
N ALA A 62 -6.17 -9.61 -36.41
CA ALA A 62 -5.08 -9.26 -35.50
C ALA A 62 -5.42 -8.02 -34.65
N ARG A 63 -5.97 -6.95 -35.25
CA ARG A 63 -6.43 -5.75 -34.51
C ARG A 63 -7.52 -6.08 -33.50
N LYS A 64 -8.50 -6.91 -33.87
CA LYS A 64 -9.56 -7.36 -32.98
C LYS A 64 -8.98 -8.18 -31.81
N ALA A 65 -8.08 -9.12 -32.09
CA ALA A 65 -7.44 -9.91 -31.05
C ALA A 65 -6.63 -9.05 -30.06
N VAL A 66 -5.91 -8.03 -30.54
CA VAL A 66 -5.21 -7.07 -29.68
C VAL A 66 -6.19 -6.28 -28.81
N ARG A 67 -7.28 -5.75 -29.39
CA ARG A 67 -8.32 -5.02 -28.65
C ARG A 67 -8.95 -5.89 -27.56
N ASP A 68 -9.34 -7.12 -27.91
CA ASP A 68 -9.96 -8.06 -26.98
C ASP A 68 -9.00 -8.45 -25.85
N LYS A 69 -7.69 -8.55 -26.14
CA LYS A 69 -6.66 -8.79 -25.12
C LYS A 69 -6.52 -7.60 -24.16
N ILE A 70 -6.44 -6.37 -24.69
CA ILE A 70 -6.36 -5.15 -23.86
C ILE A 70 -7.60 -5.04 -22.96
N GLN A 71 -8.80 -5.31 -23.51
CA GLN A 71 -10.05 -5.26 -22.74
C GLN A 71 -10.04 -6.26 -21.58
N LYS A 72 -9.63 -7.51 -21.82
CA LYS A 72 -9.51 -8.52 -20.76
C LYS A 72 -8.49 -8.14 -19.69
N GLU A 73 -7.32 -7.63 -20.09
CA GLU A 73 -6.30 -7.18 -19.15
C GLU A 73 -6.79 -6.01 -18.29
N PHE A 74 -7.56 -5.09 -18.88
CA PHE A 74 -8.18 -3.97 -18.15
C PHE A 74 -9.23 -4.46 -17.14
N GLU A 75 -10.16 -5.33 -17.55
CA GLU A 75 -11.19 -5.89 -16.68
C GLU A 75 -10.58 -6.71 -15.52
N GLU A 76 -9.54 -7.49 -15.78
CA GLU A 76 -8.81 -8.22 -14.73
C GLU A 76 -8.11 -7.27 -13.74
N ARG A 77 -7.50 -6.19 -14.24
CA ARG A 77 -6.86 -5.17 -13.40
C ARG A 77 -7.90 -4.44 -12.54
N GLU A 78 -9.04 -4.09 -13.09
CA GLU A 78 -10.12 -3.41 -12.37
C GLU A 78 -10.70 -4.32 -11.28
N LYS A 79 -10.96 -5.60 -11.57
CA LYS A 79 -11.38 -6.59 -10.56
C LYS A 79 -10.37 -6.74 -9.44
N LYS A 80 -9.08 -6.83 -9.76
CA LYS A 80 -8.00 -6.90 -8.74
C LYS A 80 -7.93 -5.63 -7.90
N TYR A 81 -8.14 -4.46 -8.51
CA TYR A 81 -8.13 -3.19 -7.81
C TYR A 81 -9.33 -3.06 -6.86
N GLN A 82 -10.53 -3.40 -7.34
CA GLN A 82 -11.73 -3.40 -6.51
C GLN A 82 -11.62 -4.39 -5.34
N ALA A 83 -11.12 -5.60 -5.58
CA ALA A 83 -10.89 -6.58 -4.52
C ALA A 83 -9.95 -6.06 -3.42
N LYS A 84 -8.89 -5.33 -3.79
CA LYS A 84 -7.99 -4.69 -2.81
C LYS A 84 -8.68 -3.60 -2.00
N ILE A 85 -9.56 -2.80 -2.63
CA ILE A 85 -10.35 -1.78 -1.93
C ILE A 85 -11.31 -2.46 -0.94
N ASP A 86 -12.03 -3.48 -1.40
CA ASP A 86 -13.02 -4.19 -0.58
C ASP A 86 -12.33 -4.89 0.61
N GLU A 87 -11.17 -5.50 0.39
CA GLU A 87 -10.37 -6.11 1.45
C GLU A 87 -9.86 -5.07 2.45
N LYS A 88 -9.35 -3.93 1.98
CA LYS A 88 -8.92 -2.83 2.85
C LYS A 88 -10.09 -2.32 3.68
N LYS A 89 -11.26 -2.12 3.07
CA LYS A 89 -12.47 -1.65 3.75
C LYS A 89 -12.93 -2.64 4.81
N ARG A 90 -12.88 -3.93 4.53
CA ARG A 90 -13.19 -4.98 5.52
C ARG A 90 -12.24 -4.94 6.71
N LEU A 91 -10.94 -4.81 6.48
CA LEU A 91 -9.96 -4.68 7.56
C LEU A 91 -10.18 -3.42 8.40
N GLU A 92 -10.51 -2.30 7.76
CA GLU A 92 -10.85 -1.05 8.45
C GLU A 92 -12.13 -1.20 9.30
N GLU A 93 -13.18 -1.86 8.77
CA GLU A 93 -14.41 -2.17 9.50
C GLU A 93 -14.17 -3.13 10.68
N GLU A 94 -13.37 -4.19 10.49
CA GLU A 94 -12.99 -5.13 11.55
C GLU A 94 -12.20 -4.40 12.67
N ALA A 95 -11.26 -3.53 12.30
CA ALA A 95 -10.50 -2.72 13.25
C ALA A 95 -11.40 -1.71 14.00
N GLN A 96 -12.36 -1.09 13.32
CA GLN A 96 -13.33 -0.19 13.92
C GLN A 96 -14.22 -0.92 14.94
N ASN A 97 -14.74 -2.09 14.57
CA ASN A 97 -15.54 -2.92 15.47
C ASN A 97 -14.75 -3.35 16.71
N GLU A 98 -13.48 -3.75 16.53
CA GLU A 98 -12.59 -4.04 17.66
C GLU A 98 -12.39 -2.83 18.57
N TRP A 99 -12.16 -1.65 17.99
CA TRP A 99 -11.97 -0.41 18.73
C TRP A 99 -13.23 -0.06 19.54
N GLU A 100 -14.41 -0.16 18.94
CA GLU A 100 -15.69 0.09 19.63
C GLU A 100 -15.92 -0.87 20.81
N ILE A 101 -15.59 -2.16 20.65
CA ILE A 101 -15.65 -3.14 21.74
C ILE A 101 -14.71 -2.74 22.89
N VAL A 102 -13.47 -2.38 22.57
CA VAL A 102 -12.47 -1.97 23.57
C VAL A 102 -12.91 -0.68 24.27
N GLN A 103 -13.42 0.31 23.53
CA GLN A 103 -13.96 1.54 24.11
C GLN A 103 -15.10 1.26 25.07
N LYS A 104 -16.08 0.45 24.67
CA LYS A 104 -17.21 0.08 25.53
C LYS A 104 -16.76 -0.63 26.80
N GLN A 105 -15.78 -1.54 26.70
CA GLN A 105 -15.19 -2.20 27.87
C GLN A 105 -14.48 -1.20 28.79
N LEU A 106 -13.73 -0.24 28.20
CA LEU A 106 -13.03 0.81 28.95
C LEU A 106 -14.02 1.73 29.68
N THR A 107 -15.07 2.22 29.00
CA THR A 107 -16.14 3.03 29.62
C THR A 107 -16.78 2.28 30.77
N ASN A 108 -17.14 1.00 30.57
CA ASN A 108 -17.72 0.18 31.62
C ASN A 108 -16.77 -0.01 32.82
N PHE A 109 -15.47 -0.14 32.57
CA PHE A 109 -14.46 -0.24 33.63
C PHE A 109 -14.32 1.06 34.43
N LEU A 110 -14.30 2.21 33.75
CA LEU A 110 -14.10 3.53 34.36
C LEU A 110 -15.35 4.00 35.13
N GLU A 111 -16.53 3.89 34.54
CA GLU A 111 -17.76 4.49 35.07
C GLU A 111 -18.61 3.52 35.88
N ASN A 112 -18.70 2.26 35.44
CA ASN A 112 -19.66 1.29 35.99
C ASN A 112 -19.00 0.21 36.87
N ASN A 113 -17.77 0.45 37.34
CA ASN A 113 -16.98 -0.50 38.13
C ASN A 113 -16.85 -1.90 37.48
N GLY A 114 -16.89 -1.96 36.14
CA GLY A 114 -16.68 -3.19 35.39
C GLY A 114 -15.30 -3.81 35.61
N PRO A 115 -15.07 -5.04 35.10
CA PRO A 115 -13.75 -5.66 35.11
C PRO A 115 -12.78 -4.91 34.19
N VAL A 116 -11.48 -5.02 34.47
CA VAL A 116 -10.44 -4.47 33.60
C VAL A 116 -10.52 -5.12 32.21
N PRO A 117 -10.51 -4.34 31.12
CA PRO A 117 -10.44 -4.88 29.77
C PRO A 117 -9.20 -5.76 29.58
N LYS A 118 -9.37 -7.00 29.11
CA LYS A 118 -8.26 -7.96 28.95
C LYS A 118 -7.11 -7.44 28.08
N LYS A 119 -7.43 -6.63 27.06
CA LYS A 119 -6.42 -6.06 26.15
C LYS A 119 -5.44 -5.11 26.86
N LEU A 120 -5.85 -4.52 27.99
CA LEU A 120 -5.02 -3.68 28.85
C LEU A 120 -4.21 -4.46 29.88
N LEU A 121 -4.49 -5.76 30.07
CA LEU A 121 -3.73 -6.64 30.96
C LEU A 121 -2.49 -7.24 30.29
N VAL A 122 -2.29 -6.95 29.01
CA VAL A 122 -1.15 -7.48 28.25
C VAL A 122 0.11 -6.70 28.61
N GLU A 123 1.19 -7.41 28.88
CA GLU A 123 2.51 -6.79 29.08
C GLU A 123 3.15 -6.48 27.73
N VAL A 124 3.74 -5.29 27.63
CA VAL A 124 4.58 -4.89 26.51
C VAL A 124 6.01 -5.37 26.79
N GLU A 125 6.54 -6.17 25.88
CA GLU A 125 7.88 -6.73 25.96
C GLU A 125 8.83 -5.97 25.02
N SER A 126 9.99 -5.55 25.51
CA SER A 126 10.98 -4.89 24.65
C SER A 126 11.78 -5.85 23.77
N ASN A 127 11.97 -7.10 24.23
CA ASN A 127 12.73 -8.11 23.50
C ASN A 127 12.16 -9.51 23.80
N PRO A 128 11.03 -9.88 23.18
CA PRO A 128 10.36 -11.15 23.43
C PRO A 128 11.29 -12.35 23.23
N GLY A 129 11.23 -13.31 24.17
CA GLY A 129 12.04 -14.53 24.12
C GLY A 129 13.48 -14.41 24.64
N LYS A 130 13.92 -13.23 25.08
CA LYS A 130 15.18 -13.05 25.82
C LYS A 130 14.97 -13.13 27.33
N GLU A 131 16.05 -13.39 28.06
CA GLU A 131 16.06 -13.33 29.53
C GLU A 131 15.63 -11.95 30.04
N GLU A 132 14.91 -11.94 31.17
CA GLU A 132 14.46 -10.70 31.79
C GLU A 132 15.62 -9.86 32.34
N CYS A 133 15.50 -8.55 32.18
CA CYS A 133 16.46 -7.62 32.74
C CYS A 133 16.23 -7.45 34.24
N ILE A 134 17.13 -8.00 35.05
CA ILE A 134 17.10 -7.90 36.53
C ILE A 134 16.97 -6.46 37.06
N PHE A 135 17.54 -5.48 36.36
CA PHE A 135 17.46 -4.08 36.77
C PHE A 135 16.05 -3.54 36.52
N PHE A 136 15.53 -3.76 35.32
CA PHE A 136 14.20 -3.32 34.95
C PHE A 136 13.11 -4.00 35.79
N THR A 137 13.20 -5.32 35.98
CA THR A 137 12.23 -6.07 36.79
C THR A 137 12.16 -5.56 38.24
N LYS A 138 13.29 -5.11 38.81
CA LYS A 138 13.33 -4.61 40.19
C LYS A 138 12.95 -3.15 40.34
N THR A 139 13.32 -2.28 39.39
CA THR A 139 13.23 -0.82 39.58
C THR A 139 12.42 -0.11 38.50
N ASN A 140 11.92 -0.83 37.49
CA ASN A 140 11.36 -0.28 36.25
C ASN A 140 12.30 0.68 35.49
N CYS A 141 13.59 0.71 35.87
CA CYS A 141 14.60 1.60 35.30
C CYS A 141 15.84 0.79 34.91
N CYS A 142 16.29 0.92 33.67
CA CYS A 142 17.49 0.26 33.17
C CYS A 142 18.38 1.28 32.47
N ARG A 143 19.67 1.28 32.76
CA ARG A 143 20.65 2.20 32.14
C ARG A 143 20.76 2.10 30.62
N HIS A 144 20.31 0.99 30.04
CA HIS A 144 20.31 0.76 28.60
C HIS A 144 18.94 1.02 27.95
N GLU A 145 17.90 1.26 28.74
CA GLU A 145 16.55 1.62 28.28
C GLU A 145 16.02 0.78 27.11
N ILE A 146 15.87 1.36 25.93
CA ILE A 146 15.36 0.71 24.70
C ILE A 146 16.44 -0.16 24.05
N GLN A 147 17.72 0.16 24.25
CA GLN A 147 18.87 -0.56 23.70
C GLN A 147 19.28 -1.77 24.54
N CYS A 148 18.50 -2.11 25.59
CA CYS A 148 18.82 -3.27 26.40
C CYS A 148 18.67 -4.56 25.59
N GLN A 149 19.69 -5.43 25.68
CA GLN A 149 19.67 -6.74 25.02
C GLN A 149 18.77 -7.75 25.75
N ARG A 150 18.41 -7.47 27.00
CA ARG A 150 17.49 -8.26 27.82
C ARG A 150 16.07 -7.75 27.66
N ASN A 151 15.12 -8.57 28.06
CA ASN A 151 13.72 -8.24 27.95
C ASN A 151 13.26 -7.32 29.10
N HIS A 152 12.58 -6.24 28.76
CA HIS A 152 11.86 -5.36 29.67
C HIS A 152 10.36 -5.63 29.51
N LYS A 153 9.73 -6.19 30.54
CA LYS A 153 8.29 -6.42 30.58
C LYS A 153 7.60 -5.25 31.27
N ARG A 154 6.69 -4.58 30.58
CA ARG A 154 5.95 -3.42 31.10
C ARG A 154 4.47 -3.70 31.09
N PRO A 155 3.78 -3.64 32.23
CA PRO A 155 2.32 -3.73 32.21
C PRO A 155 1.75 -2.50 31.49
N GLN A 156 0.72 -2.67 30.65
CA GLN A 156 0.05 -1.54 30.00
C GLN A 156 -0.72 -0.67 30.98
N ILE A 157 -1.16 -1.25 32.10
CA ILE A 157 -1.81 -0.53 33.19
C ILE A 157 -1.17 -0.91 34.52
N SER A 158 -1.03 0.05 35.40
CA SER A 158 -0.48 -0.15 36.74
C SER A 158 -1.13 0.82 37.71
N ARG A 159 -1.14 0.50 39.01
CA ARG A 159 -1.47 1.49 40.04
C ARG A 159 -0.35 2.51 40.23
N ILE A 160 0.86 2.14 39.83
CA ILE A 160 2.07 2.96 39.95
C ILE A 160 2.38 3.60 38.59
N LEU A 161 2.33 4.92 38.54
CA LEU A 161 2.78 5.74 37.43
C LEU A 161 4.25 6.13 37.64
N LEU A 162 5.07 6.03 36.59
CA LEU A 162 6.46 6.46 36.58
C LEU A 162 6.61 7.69 35.70
N LEU A 163 6.86 8.85 36.32
CA LEU A 163 7.19 10.10 35.64
C LEU A 163 8.71 10.24 35.60
N LYS A 164 9.30 10.00 34.42
CA LYS A 164 10.76 10.05 34.26
C LYS A 164 11.27 11.48 34.36
N HIS A 165 12.36 11.68 35.10
CA HIS A 165 13.04 12.98 35.21
C HIS A 165 12.16 14.16 35.61
N PHE A 166 11.05 13.89 36.29
CA PHE A 166 10.03 14.90 36.55
C PHE A 166 10.47 15.91 37.61
N PHE A 167 11.25 15.45 38.59
CA PHE A 167 11.97 16.37 39.48
C PHE A 167 13.36 16.65 38.92
N SER A 168 13.57 17.90 38.51
CA SER A 168 14.90 18.38 38.09
C SER A 168 15.39 19.45 39.05
N HIS A 169 16.59 19.25 39.57
CA HIS A 169 17.29 20.22 40.40
C HIS A 169 18.79 20.17 40.06
N ILE A 170 19.44 21.34 40.09
CA ILE A 170 20.85 21.54 39.73
C ILE A 170 21.75 20.68 40.63
N SER A 171 21.43 20.54 41.91
CA SER A 171 22.15 19.67 42.86
C SER A 171 22.13 18.18 42.52
N LEU A 172 21.23 17.72 41.65
CA LEU A 172 21.21 16.33 41.18
C LEU A 172 22.19 16.13 40.01
N GLU A 173 22.86 17.19 39.53
CA GLU A 173 23.93 17.16 38.53
C GLU A 173 25.29 16.92 39.18
N LYS A 174 26.20 16.26 38.44
CA LYS A 174 27.47 15.76 38.99
C LYS A 174 28.42 16.84 39.51
N ASP A 175 28.22 18.12 39.15
CA ASP A 175 29.24 19.16 39.35
C ASP A 175 28.77 20.36 40.19
N PHE A 176 27.51 20.40 40.64
CA PHE A 176 26.93 21.57 41.34
C PHE A 176 26.40 21.29 42.76
N GLY A 177 26.61 20.09 43.29
CA GLY A 177 26.12 19.68 44.61
C GLY A 177 26.72 20.43 45.82
N LEU A 178 27.70 21.31 45.59
CA LEU A 178 28.37 22.11 46.63
C LEU A 178 27.80 23.52 46.79
N GLU A 179 27.02 24.01 45.82
CA GLU A 179 26.50 25.39 45.82
C GLU A 179 25.19 25.55 46.62
N PHE A 180 24.52 24.44 46.92
CA PHE A 180 23.22 24.43 47.59
C PHE A 180 23.28 23.65 48.89
N THR A 181 22.70 24.21 49.96
CA THR A 181 22.55 23.47 51.20
C THR A 181 21.41 22.45 51.06
N PHE A 182 21.44 21.39 51.87
CA PHE A 182 20.34 20.43 51.94
C PHE A 182 18.99 21.10 52.20
N ARG A 183 18.98 22.21 52.96
CA ARG A 183 17.77 22.99 53.25
C ARG A 183 17.20 23.66 51.99
N ASP A 184 18.04 24.15 51.10
CA ASP A 184 17.62 24.80 49.86
C ASP A 184 16.98 23.76 48.93
N ILE A 185 17.64 22.61 48.77
CA ILE A 185 17.13 21.49 47.97
C ILE A 185 15.79 21.00 48.51
N LEU A 186 15.65 20.85 49.83
CA LEU A 186 14.38 20.48 50.44
C LEU A 186 13.28 21.50 50.18
N LYS A 187 13.58 22.80 50.28
CA LYS A 187 12.60 23.86 50.01
C LYS A 187 12.10 23.81 48.57
N GLU A 188 13.00 23.62 47.61
CA GLU A 188 12.62 23.45 46.20
C GLU A 188 11.84 22.17 45.96
N TYR A 189 12.23 21.07 46.60
CA TYR A 189 11.50 19.82 46.55
C TYR A 189 10.09 19.94 47.13
N HIS A 190 9.91 20.64 48.26
CA HIS A 190 8.60 20.86 48.87
C HIS A 190 7.67 21.61 47.92
N LYS A 191 8.15 22.69 47.30
CA LYS A 191 7.37 23.42 46.30
C LYS A 191 6.97 22.53 45.12
N PHE A 192 7.94 21.77 44.59
CA PHE A 192 7.66 20.79 43.53
C PHE A 192 6.62 19.76 43.97
N PHE A 193 6.76 19.21 45.18
CA PHE A 193 5.87 18.18 45.71
C PHE A 193 4.43 18.68 45.84
N GLU A 194 4.24 19.89 46.39
CA GLU A 194 2.92 20.54 46.48
C GLU A 194 2.31 20.73 45.10
N ASP A 195 3.08 21.29 44.15
CA ASP A 195 2.61 21.53 42.77
C ASP A 195 2.17 20.22 42.07
N ILE A 196 2.93 19.12 42.22
CA ILE A 196 2.60 17.87 41.54
C ILE A 196 1.46 17.10 42.21
N VAL A 197 1.36 17.15 43.54
CA VAL A 197 0.31 16.43 44.26
C VAL A 197 -1.03 17.07 43.94
N ASP A 198 -1.12 18.39 44.01
CA ASP A 198 -2.34 19.15 43.68
C ASP A 198 -2.82 18.86 42.24
N GLU A 199 -1.88 18.72 41.29
CA GLU A 199 -2.23 18.38 39.91
C GLU A 199 -2.65 16.91 39.75
N LEU A 200 -1.93 15.97 40.39
CA LEU A 200 -2.18 14.54 40.24
C LEU A 200 -3.44 14.07 40.99
N GLU A 201 -3.82 14.74 42.09
CA GLU A 201 -5.05 14.43 42.83
C GLU A 201 -6.32 14.69 42.02
N LYS A 202 -6.27 15.60 41.02
CA LYS A 202 -7.38 15.82 40.07
C LYS A 202 -7.73 14.55 39.29
N PHE A 203 -6.77 13.66 39.13
CA PHE A 203 -6.94 12.41 38.40
C PHE A 203 -7.22 11.24 39.31
N GLY A 204 -6.85 11.30 40.60
CA GLY A 204 -7.30 10.34 41.60
C GLY A 204 -6.55 10.37 42.91
N ASP A 205 -7.05 9.58 43.85
CA ASP A 205 -6.52 9.56 45.21
C ASP A 205 -5.14 8.89 45.24
N ILE A 206 -4.16 9.67 45.67
CA ILE A 206 -2.75 9.26 45.73
C ILE A 206 -2.51 8.51 47.03
N LEU A 207 -1.90 7.33 46.93
CA LEU A 207 -1.46 6.53 48.07
C LEU A 207 -0.01 6.88 48.46
N ASN A 208 0.86 7.07 47.47
CA ASN A 208 2.28 7.30 47.71
C ASN A 208 2.92 8.09 46.57
N VAL A 209 3.88 8.96 46.91
CA VAL A 209 4.74 9.65 45.94
C VAL A 209 6.18 9.49 46.40
N ARG A 210 7.04 9.01 45.50
CA ARG A 210 8.47 8.81 45.77
C ARG A 210 9.31 9.39 44.66
N THR A 211 10.25 10.26 45.01
CA THR A 211 11.17 10.88 44.07
C THR A 211 12.58 10.31 44.23
N CYS A 212 13.19 9.94 43.11
CA CYS A 212 14.54 9.40 43.07
C CYS A 212 15.60 10.51 43.08
N ALA A 213 16.35 10.62 44.18
CA ALA A 213 17.49 11.55 44.32
C ALA A 213 18.81 10.98 43.75
N ASN A 214 18.73 10.05 42.80
CA ASN A 214 19.91 9.42 42.20
C ASN A 214 20.62 10.37 41.21
N VAL A 215 21.93 10.18 41.03
CA VAL A 215 22.72 10.93 40.04
C VAL A 215 22.69 10.28 38.65
N GLY A 216 22.45 8.97 38.58
CA GLY A 216 22.47 8.23 37.31
C GLY A 216 21.30 8.60 36.41
N ASN A 217 21.58 9.05 35.18
CA ASN A 217 20.56 9.55 34.23
C ASN A 217 19.31 8.67 34.19
N HIS A 218 19.43 7.39 33.88
CA HIS A 218 18.29 6.45 33.79
C HIS A 218 17.28 6.38 34.96
N ILE A 219 17.60 6.92 36.15
CA ILE A 219 16.69 6.93 37.31
C ILE A 219 16.65 8.30 38.05
N ARG A 220 17.54 9.23 37.72
CA ARG A 220 17.61 10.56 38.34
C ARG A 220 16.31 11.33 38.15
N GLY A 221 15.75 11.84 39.24
CA GLY A 221 14.58 12.70 39.20
C GLY A 221 13.28 11.98 38.85
N ASN A 222 13.32 10.65 38.70
CA ASN A 222 12.12 9.86 38.46
C ASN A 222 11.17 9.96 39.66
N VAL A 223 9.89 10.13 39.38
CA VAL A 223 8.83 10.18 40.39
C VAL A 223 7.91 9.00 40.19
N PHE A 224 7.78 8.17 41.22
CA PHE A 224 6.83 7.07 41.30
C PHE A 224 5.60 7.54 42.07
N VAL A 225 4.44 7.47 41.42
CA VAL A 225 3.16 7.87 42.01
C VAL A 225 2.27 6.64 42.06
N GLU A 226 1.92 6.20 43.26
CA GLU A 226 1.00 5.09 43.48
C GLU A 226 -0.39 5.65 43.76
N PHE A 227 -1.39 5.23 42.98
CA PHE A 227 -2.79 5.56 43.20
C PHE A 227 -3.50 4.44 43.95
N ILE A 228 -4.48 4.81 44.79
CA ILE A 228 -5.32 3.85 45.52
C ILE A 228 -6.07 2.94 44.54
N SER A 229 -6.60 3.52 43.46
CA SER A 229 -7.40 2.85 42.46
C SER A 229 -6.70 2.78 41.11
N LEU A 230 -6.65 1.56 40.53
CA LEU A 230 -6.15 1.34 39.16
C LEU A 230 -6.98 2.10 38.11
N ARG A 231 -8.29 2.25 38.34
CA ARG A 231 -9.23 2.90 37.40
C ARG A 231 -8.84 4.33 37.06
N LYS A 232 -8.45 5.07 38.10
CA LYS A 232 -8.13 6.49 38.02
C LYS A 232 -6.77 6.75 37.35
N ASN A 233 -5.83 5.80 37.42
CA ASN A 233 -4.51 5.90 36.79
C ASN A 233 -4.55 5.80 35.24
N ILE A 234 -5.47 5.00 34.67
CA ILE A 234 -5.54 4.80 33.20
C ILE A 234 -5.69 6.12 32.42
N LEU A 235 -6.42 7.09 32.97
CA LEU A 235 -6.62 8.40 32.35
C LEU A 235 -5.31 9.20 32.26
N LEU A 236 -4.45 9.09 33.29
CA LEU A 236 -3.15 9.77 33.35
C LEU A 236 -2.11 9.16 32.41
N ALA A 237 -2.05 7.82 32.35
CA ALA A 237 -1.07 7.13 31.51
C ALA A 237 -1.19 7.55 30.03
N ASN A 238 -2.41 7.75 29.53
CA ASN A 238 -2.64 8.22 28.16
C ASN A 238 -2.19 9.67 27.91
N ILE A 239 -2.15 10.53 28.94
CA ILE A 239 -1.74 11.93 28.80
C ILE A 239 -0.21 12.05 28.83
N PHE A 240 0.45 11.30 29.73
CA PHE A 240 1.89 11.42 29.97
C PHE A 240 2.78 10.48 29.15
N MET A 241 2.24 9.44 28.50
CA MET A 241 3.02 8.48 27.70
C MET A 241 3.08 8.82 26.19
N HIS A 242 2.39 9.88 25.73
CA HIS A 242 2.36 10.31 24.34
C HIS A 242 3.27 11.51 24.00
N HIS A 243 4.19 11.87 24.91
CA HIS A 243 5.26 12.84 24.71
C HIS A 243 6.62 12.21 25.02
#